data_AF-A0A8I0LF40-F1
#
_entry.id   AF-A0A8I0LF40-F1
#
_cell.length_a   1.000
_cell.length_b   1.000
_cell.length_c   1.000
_cell.angle_alpha   90.00
_cell.angle_beta   90.00
_cell.angle_gamma   90.00
#
_symmetry.space_group_name_H-M   'P 1'
#
loop_
_entity.id
_entity.type
_entity.pdbx_description
1 polymer ?
#
loop_
_entity_poly.entity_id
_entity_poly.type
_entity_poly.pdbx_seq_one_letter_code
_entity_poly.pdbx_strand_id
1 'polypeptide(L)'
;MGDLNNVFGTSDEATALLKHLQQRSGETIDVTDVFTELGLDELSGNYTDTQLDGYGDAFMVVAALATLIVEKGEVTLHVDAKEKTQISTALKYFALSPEEHAVSERFDEDDLYEVADLAEELRGQLD
;
A
#
# COMPACT_ATOMS: atom_id res chain seq x y z
N MET A 1 16.41 10.89 10.12
CA MET A 1 14.98 10.58 9.96
C MET A 1 14.80 10.31 8.47
N GLY A 2 15.14 9.10 8.07
CA GLY A 2 15.32 8.71 6.68
C GLY A 2 15.33 7.20 6.63
N ASP A 3 14.76 6.65 5.56
CA ASP A 3 14.77 5.24 5.14
C ASP A 3 13.71 4.28 5.71
N LEU A 4 12.60 4.78 6.26
CA LEU A 4 11.44 3.92 6.56
C LEU A 4 10.48 3.75 5.36
N ASN A 5 10.59 4.62 4.35
CA ASN A 5 9.66 4.67 3.20
C ASN A 5 10.26 4.17 1.88
N ASN A 6 11.43 3.54 1.88
CA ASN A 6 12.13 3.26 0.62
C ASN A 6 11.44 2.12 -0.16
N VAL A 7 11.11 0.98 0.45
CA VAL A 7 10.59 -0.16 -0.31
C VAL A 7 9.17 0.09 -0.87
N PHE A 8 8.25 0.57 -0.03
CA PHE A 8 6.87 0.81 -0.47
C PHE A 8 6.77 2.06 -1.34
N GLY A 9 7.51 3.13 -1.02
CA GLY A 9 7.46 4.40 -1.74
C GLY A 9 8.26 4.44 -3.06
N THR A 10 9.21 3.53 -3.27
CA THR A 10 10.04 3.48 -4.51
C THR A 10 9.81 2.26 -5.38
N SER A 11 8.86 1.39 -5.00
CA SER A 11 8.44 0.24 -5.80
C SER A 11 7.88 0.63 -7.18
N ASP A 12 7.88 -0.32 -8.11
CA ASP A 12 7.20 -0.17 -9.40
C ASP A 12 5.70 0.10 -9.20
N GLU A 13 5.09 -0.56 -8.21
CA GLU A 13 3.70 -0.33 -7.76
C GLU A 13 3.46 1.12 -7.34
N ALA A 14 4.34 1.69 -6.51
CA ALA A 14 4.23 3.08 -6.10
C ALA A 14 4.40 4.05 -7.26
N THR A 15 5.31 3.76 -8.18
CA THR A 15 5.51 4.57 -9.38
C THR A 15 4.27 4.55 -10.27
N ALA A 16 3.66 3.37 -10.48
CA ALA A 16 2.43 3.22 -11.24
C ALA A 16 1.25 3.94 -10.56
N LEU A 17 1.10 3.78 -9.25
CA LEU A 17 0.07 4.44 -8.45
C LEU A 17 0.23 5.96 -8.48
N LEU A 18 1.42 6.48 -8.24
CA LEU A 18 1.66 7.93 -8.24
C LEU A 18 1.37 8.53 -9.61
N LYS A 19 1.77 7.87 -10.70
CA LYS A 19 1.46 8.29 -12.06
C LYS A 19 -0.04 8.31 -12.35
N HIS A 20 -0.79 7.35 -11.81
CA HIS A 20 -2.25 7.33 -11.90
C HIS A 20 -2.87 8.53 -11.16
N LEU A 21 -2.44 8.77 -9.92
CA LEU A 21 -2.97 9.85 -9.08
C LEU A 21 -2.58 11.25 -9.60
N GLN A 22 -1.38 11.41 -10.16
CA GLN A 22 -0.92 12.69 -10.72
C GLN A 22 -1.74 13.16 -11.94
N GLN A 23 -2.45 12.26 -12.63
CA GLN A 23 -3.39 12.67 -13.69
C GLN A 23 -4.57 13.50 -13.15
N ARG A 24 -4.81 13.47 -11.82
CA ARG A 24 -5.86 14.19 -11.11
C ARG A 24 -5.34 15.41 -10.32
N SER A 25 -4.16 15.91 -10.70
CA SER A 25 -3.48 16.99 -9.97
C SER A 25 -4.39 18.21 -9.75
N GLY A 26 -4.47 18.66 -8.50
CA GLY A 26 -5.25 19.84 -8.08
C GLY A 26 -6.59 19.54 -7.41
N GLU A 27 -7.03 18.29 -7.41
CA GLU A 27 -8.26 17.84 -6.74
C GLU A 27 -7.93 16.97 -5.52
N THR A 28 -8.82 16.96 -4.53
CA THR A 28 -8.79 15.97 -3.46
C THR A 28 -9.22 14.63 -4.07
N ILE A 29 -8.36 13.61 -3.98
CA ILE A 29 -8.64 12.29 -4.51
C ILE A 29 -9.25 11.44 -3.39
N ASP A 30 -10.45 10.93 -3.62
CA ASP A 30 -11.09 9.97 -2.72
C ASP A 30 -10.44 8.59 -2.89
N VAL A 31 -9.92 8.03 -1.80
CA VAL A 31 -9.30 6.69 -1.81
C VAL A 31 -10.32 5.61 -2.19
N THR A 32 -11.60 5.83 -1.90
CA THR A 32 -12.68 4.95 -2.34
C THR A 32 -12.72 4.82 -3.87
N ASP A 33 -12.55 5.92 -4.62
CA ASP A 33 -12.50 5.87 -6.09
C ASP A 33 -11.26 5.12 -6.58
N VAL A 34 -10.12 5.31 -5.91
CA VAL A 34 -8.89 4.56 -6.21
C VAL A 34 -9.10 3.06 -5.99
N PHE A 35 -9.78 2.67 -4.92
CA PHE A 35 -10.09 1.26 -4.65
C PHE A 35 -10.96 0.65 -5.75
N THR A 36 -12.03 1.31 -6.14
CA THR A 36 -12.93 0.84 -7.20
C THR A 36 -12.25 0.80 -8.56
N GLU A 37 -11.42 1.78 -8.89
CA GLU A 37 -10.71 1.81 -10.18
C GLU A 37 -9.67 0.71 -10.32
N LEU A 38 -9.00 0.37 -9.22
CA LEU A 38 -8.00 -0.68 -9.17
C LEU A 38 -8.61 -2.06 -8.90
N GLY A 39 -9.92 -2.14 -8.64
CA GLY A 39 -10.61 -3.39 -8.26
C GLY A 39 -10.24 -3.92 -6.88
N LEU A 40 -9.65 -3.08 -6.00
CA LEU A 40 -9.27 -3.46 -4.64
C LEU A 40 -10.48 -3.77 -3.76
N ASP A 41 -11.61 -3.11 -4.00
CA ASP A 41 -12.87 -3.36 -3.31
C ASP A 41 -13.42 -4.77 -3.58
N GLU A 42 -13.18 -5.31 -4.78
CA GLU A 42 -13.59 -6.67 -5.15
C GLU A 42 -12.76 -7.75 -4.44
N LEU A 43 -11.55 -7.43 -3.99
CA LEU A 43 -10.64 -8.38 -3.33
C LEU A 43 -11.05 -8.74 -1.91
N SER A 44 -12.03 -8.04 -1.31
CA SER A 44 -12.56 -8.34 0.01
C SER A 44 -11.49 -8.47 1.11
N GLY A 45 -10.38 -7.74 0.98
CA GLY A 45 -9.26 -7.77 1.93
C GLY A 45 -8.12 -8.75 1.59
N ASN A 46 -8.23 -9.53 0.51
CA ASN A 46 -7.20 -10.47 0.06
C ASN A 46 -6.10 -9.78 -0.78
N TYR A 47 -5.43 -8.79 -0.21
CA TYR A 47 -4.41 -8.02 -0.92
C TYR A 47 -3.05 -8.71 -0.97
N THR A 48 -2.74 -9.56 0.01
CA THR A 48 -1.44 -10.21 0.18
C THR A 48 -1.12 -11.27 -0.86
N ASP A 49 -2.16 -11.83 -1.48
CA ASP A 49 -2.07 -13.00 -2.37
C ASP A 49 -2.68 -12.75 -3.76
N THR A 50 -2.89 -11.49 -4.14
CA THR A 50 -3.51 -11.11 -5.42
C THR A 50 -2.63 -10.13 -6.20
N GLN A 51 -2.62 -10.28 -7.53
CA GLN A 51 -2.04 -9.30 -8.44
C GLN A 51 -3.11 -8.45 -9.12
N LEU A 52 -2.79 -7.18 -9.35
CA LEU A 52 -3.59 -6.21 -10.07
C LEU A 52 -3.03 -5.99 -11.47
N ASP A 53 -3.91 -6.08 -12.47
CA ASP A 53 -3.55 -5.88 -13.87
C ASP A 53 -2.95 -4.49 -14.09
N GLY A 54 -1.68 -4.45 -14.53
CA GLY A 54 -0.97 -3.22 -14.83
C GLY A 54 -0.36 -2.49 -13.62
N TYR A 55 -0.52 -3.02 -12.41
CA TYR A 55 0.07 -2.44 -11.19
C TYR A 55 1.04 -3.38 -10.48
N GLY A 56 0.81 -4.70 -10.45
CA GLY A 56 1.65 -5.65 -9.72
C GLY A 56 0.95 -6.22 -8.49
N ASP A 57 1.67 -6.47 -7.41
CA ASP A 57 1.08 -7.09 -6.21
C ASP A 57 0.12 -6.13 -5.49
N ALA A 58 -1.09 -6.58 -5.21
CA ALA A 58 -2.12 -5.75 -4.59
C ALA A 58 -1.68 -5.23 -3.21
N PHE A 59 -0.95 -6.04 -2.44
CA PHE A 59 -0.38 -5.61 -1.17
C PHE A 59 0.64 -4.48 -1.34
N MET A 60 1.54 -4.58 -2.31
CA MET A 60 2.55 -3.54 -2.57
C MET A 60 1.87 -2.23 -3.01
N VAL A 61 0.78 -2.31 -3.78
CA VAL A 61 -0.04 -1.14 -4.12
C VAL A 61 -0.72 -0.53 -2.89
N VAL A 62 -1.31 -1.37 -2.01
CA VAL A 62 -1.95 -0.92 -0.76
C VAL A 62 -0.92 -0.28 0.19
N ALA A 63 0.27 -0.86 0.31
CA ALA A 63 1.35 -0.32 1.13
C ALA A 63 1.90 0.99 0.55
N ALA A 64 2.06 1.09 -0.76
CA ALA A 64 2.42 2.34 -1.43
C ALA A 64 1.38 3.45 -1.18
N LEU A 65 0.08 3.10 -1.24
CA LEU A 65 -0.99 4.03 -0.94
C LEU A 65 -0.95 4.49 0.52
N ALA A 66 -0.68 3.59 1.46
CA ALA A 66 -0.48 3.92 2.87
C ALA A 66 0.67 4.92 3.06
N THR A 67 1.81 4.71 2.38
CA THR A 67 2.94 5.65 2.38
C THR A 67 2.50 7.03 1.89
N LEU A 68 1.75 7.12 0.78
CA LEU A 68 1.25 8.40 0.26
C LEU A 68 0.30 9.11 1.23
N ILE A 69 -0.56 8.36 1.94
CA ILE A 69 -1.47 8.91 2.96
C ILE A 69 -0.67 9.51 4.12
N VAL A 70 0.38 8.82 4.56
CA VAL A 70 1.19 9.21 5.72
C VAL A 70 2.16 10.35 5.39
N GLU A 71 2.86 10.28 4.27
CA GLU A 71 3.92 11.24 3.92
C GLU A 71 3.40 12.61 3.48
N LYS A 72 2.10 12.76 3.20
CA LYS A 72 1.46 14.01 2.74
C LYS A 72 2.27 14.70 1.64
N GLY A 73 2.21 14.13 0.44
CA GLY A 73 2.94 14.60 -0.74
C GLY A 73 2.18 15.62 -1.61
N GLU A 74 2.50 15.60 -2.90
CA GLU A 74 1.91 16.47 -3.93
C GLU A 74 0.42 16.20 -4.21
N VAL A 75 -0.08 15.02 -3.79
CA VAL A 75 -1.48 14.61 -3.93
C VAL A 75 -2.19 14.73 -2.60
N THR A 76 -3.40 15.28 -2.61
CA THR A 76 -4.26 15.34 -1.42
C THR A 76 -5.22 14.15 -1.45
N LEU A 77 -5.11 13.26 -0.48
CA LEU A 77 -5.95 12.07 -0.37
C LEU A 77 -7.02 12.27 0.72
N HIS A 78 -8.26 11.95 0.39
CA HIS A 78 -9.33 11.76 1.37
C HIS A 78 -9.51 10.26 1.62
N VAL A 79 -9.43 9.86 2.89
CA VAL A 79 -9.48 8.45 3.30
C VAL A 79 -10.63 8.26 4.27
N ASP A 80 -11.59 7.46 3.86
CA ASP A 80 -12.70 7.04 4.71
C ASP A 80 -12.28 5.97 5.72
N ALA A 81 -13.06 5.83 6.79
CA ALA A 81 -12.76 4.89 7.87
C ALA A 81 -12.74 3.43 7.41
N LYS A 82 -13.53 3.08 6.38
CA LYS A 82 -13.57 1.74 5.80
C LYS A 82 -12.23 1.41 5.14
N GLU A 83 -11.78 2.24 4.20
CA GLU A 83 -10.55 2.06 3.45
C GLU A 83 -9.33 2.13 4.38
N LYS A 84 -9.31 3.06 5.34
CA LYS A 84 -8.29 3.10 6.40
C LYS A 84 -8.20 1.77 7.15
N THR A 85 -9.35 1.18 7.53
CA THR A 85 -9.38 -0.12 8.21
C THR A 85 -8.86 -1.25 7.31
N GLN A 86 -9.22 -1.25 6.04
CA GLN A 86 -8.77 -2.26 5.08
C GLN A 86 -7.25 -2.20 4.88
N ILE A 87 -6.71 -0.99 4.68
CA ILE A 87 -5.26 -0.75 4.54
C ILE A 87 -4.52 -1.20 5.81
N SER A 88 -4.95 -0.74 6.99
CA SER A 88 -4.31 -1.11 8.26
C SER A 88 -4.38 -2.61 8.54
N THR A 89 -5.45 -3.29 8.11
CA THR A 89 -5.58 -4.75 8.26
C THR A 89 -4.62 -5.48 7.33
N ALA A 90 -4.46 -5.02 6.08
CA ALA A 90 -3.52 -5.59 5.13
C ALA A 90 -2.07 -5.54 5.67
N LEU A 91 -1.65 -4.35 6.14
CA LEU A 91 -0.33 -4.15 6.73
C LEU A 91 -0.11 -5.04 7.95
N LYS A 92 -1.12 -5.15 8.83
CA LYS A 92 -1.08 -6.03 9.99
C LYS A 92 -0.93 -7.51 9.60
N TYR A 93 -1.71 -7.99 8.65
CA TYR A 93 -1.69 -9.39 8.24
C TYR A 93 -0.36 -9.76 7.62
N PHE A 94 0.21 -8.89 6.80
CA PHE A 94 1.56 -9.07 6.29
C PHE A 94 2.60 -9.07 7.42
N ALA A 95 2.58 -8.07 8.31
CA ALA A 95 3.56 -7.97 9.39
C ALA A 95 3.52 -9.15 10.40
N LEU A 96 2.37 -9.78 10.60
CA LEU A 96 2.22 -10.90 11.54
C LEU A 96 2.83 -12.21 11.04
N SER A 97 2.77 -12.46 9.73
CA SER A 97 3.20 -13.71 9.11
C SER A 97 3.70 -13.44 7.68
N PRO A 98 4.78 -12.65 7.48
CA PRO A 98 5.19 -12.20 6.15
C PRO A 98 5.49 -13.34 5.18
N GLU A 99 6.00 -14.47 5.68
CA GLU A 99 6.32 -15.67 4.92
C GLU A 99 5.10 -16.46 4.40
N GLU A 100 3.90 -16.18 4.90
CA GLU A 100 2.67 -16.88 4.48
C GLU A 100 2.03 -16.27 3.22
N HIS A 101 2.54 -15.12 2.76
CA HIS A 101 1.95 -14.33 1.68
C HIS A 101 2.72 -14.45 0.37
N ALA A 102 2.03 -14.41 -0.76
CA ALA A 102 2.66 -14.51 -2.10
C ALA A 102 3.73 -13.44 -2.34
N VAL A 103 3.56 -12.24 -1.79
CA VAL A 103 4.52 -11.13 -1.92
C VAL A 103 5.90 -11.45 -1.30
N SER A 104 5.99 -12.43 -0.40
CA SER A 104 7.26 -12.85 0.22
C SER A 104 8.29 -13.36 -0.80
N GLU A 105 7.84 -13.91 -1.94
CA GLU A 105 8.73 -14.42 -3.00
C GLU A 105 9.60 -13.31 -3.64
N ARG A 106 9.33 -12.04 -3.34
CA ARG A 106 10.09 -10.88 -3.82
C ARG A 106 11.30 -10.52 -2.97
N PHE A 107 11.39 -11.04 -1.75
CA PHE A 107 12.38 -10.63 -0.77
C PHE A 107 13.17 -11.84 -0.29
N ASP A 108 14.48 -11.65 -0.07
CA ASP A 108 15.26 -12.63 0.68
C ASP A 108 14.83 -12.62 2.16
N GLU A 109 15.17 -13.67 2.92
CA GLU A 109 14.69 -13.86 4.30
C GLU A 109 14.99 -12.67 5.22
N ASP A 110 16.19 -12.10 5.14
CA ASP A 110 16.58 -10.94 5.95
C ASP A 110 15.74 -9.70 5.57
N ASP A 111 15.59 -9.42 4.27
CA ASP A 111 14.82 -8.28 3.76
C ASP A 111 13.32 -8.43 4.08
N LEU A 112 12.78 -9.65 4.04
CA LEU A 112 11.37 -9.93 4.27
C LEU A 112 10.91 -9.46 5.64
N TYR A 113 11.69 -9.74 6.68
CA TYR A 113 11.36 -9.30 8.04
C TYR A 113 11.55 -7.80 8.24
N GLU A 114 12.52 -7.17 7.55
CA GLU A 114 12.63 -5.72 7.54
C GLU A 114 11.38 -5.08 6.89
N VAL A 115 10.90 -5.61 5.75
CA VAL A 115 9.67 -5.13 5.10
C VAL A 115 8.44 -5.35 6.00
N ALA A 116 8.39 -6.44 6.75
CA ALA A 116 7.32 -6.71 7.72
C ALA A 116 7.29 -5.68 8.86
N ASP A 117 8.46 -5.36 9.42
CA ASP A 117 8.61 -4.32 10.45
C ASP A 117 8.18 -2.94 9.91
N LEU A 118 8.55 -2.62 8.66
CA LEU A 118 8.11 -1.39 7.99
C LEU A 118 6.59 -1.35 7.80
N ALA A 119 5.95 -2.47 7.47
CA ALA A 119 4.50 -2.53 7.34
C ALA A 119 3.80 -2.25 8.68
N GLU A 120 4.33 -2.78 9.79
CA GLU A 120 3.79 -2.51 11.13
C GLU A 120 4.02 -1.05 11.56
N GLU A 121 5.18 -0.48 11.26
CA GLU A 121 5.44 0.94 11.52
C GLU A 121 4.49 1.84 10.72
N LEU A 122 4.32 1.58 9.43
CA LEU A 122 3.41 2.32 8.57
C LEU A 122 1.97 2.21 9.06
N ARG A 123 1.55 1.02 9.52
CA ARG A 123 0.25 0.80 10.15
C ARG A 123 0.09 1.67 11.40
N GLY A 124 1.12 1.76 12.24
CA GLY A 124 1.11 2.58 13.45
C GLY A 124 1.00 4.08 13.17
N GLN A 125 1.48 4.55 12.00
CA GLN A 125 1.33 5.95 11.57
C GLN A 125 -0.05 6.25 10.97
N LEU A 126 -0.74 5.22 10.48
CA LEU A 126 -2.11 5.37 10.01
C LEU A 126 -3.08 5.55 11.18
N ASP A 127 -2.93 4.83 12.29
CA ASP A 127 -3.83 4.84 13.46
C ASP A 127 -4.03 6.24 14.07
#